data_AF-A0A314XLM6-F1
#
_entry.id   AF-A0A314XLM6-F1
#
_cell.length_a   1.000
_cell.length_b   1.000
_cell.length_c   1.000
_cell.angle_alpha   90.00
_cell.angle_beta   90.00
_cell.angle_gamma   90.00
#
_symmetry.space_group_name_H-M   'P 1'
#
loop_
_entity.id
_entity.type
_entity.pdbx_description
1 polymer ?
#
loop_
_entity_poly.entity_id
_entity_poly.type
_entity_poly.pdbx_seq_one_letter_code
_entity_poly.pdbx_strand_id
1 'polypeptide(L)'
;MGRYQRHHQWRKGEKHTEDGEESQTFLMEFANSGYYKRTSPKLLYLLVLSFLSCSFILAPHLFSTNTTFSLLYSTMVENEGLAAEMDVNIPLCSSISNGTLCCDRSSIRSDICVMKGDVRTHSASSSIFLYRSKDGSSLKNYVAGVVEEGETEELEHEKVKPYTRKWEKSVMDTIDELQLIAKKDTLGMYHQCDVQHDVPAVFFSTGGYTGNVYHEFNDGIMPLYITSQHFNKKVIFVMLDYHNWWIMKYGDILSQLSDYPPIDFSGDKELTASLRSLLA
;
A
#
# COMPACT_ATOMS: atom_id res chain seq x y z
N MET A 1 49.03 -12.72 1.78
CA MET A 1 49.73 -12.05 2.89
C MET A 1 48.92 -10.82 3.28
N GLY A 2 48.54 -10.53 4.52
CA GLY A 2 48.80 -11.12 5.83
C GLY A 2 47.81 -10.55 6.85
N ARG A 3 47.57 -11.32 7.92
CA ARG A 3 46.84 -10.92 9.14
C ARG A 3 47.49 -9.72 9.83
N TYR A 4 46.70 -8.89 10.51
CA TYR A 4 46.97 -8.22 11.81
C TYR A 4 45.64 -7.56 12.24
N GLN A 5 45.19 -7.44 13.50
CA GLN A 5 45.29 -8.21 14.74
C GLN A 5 44.20 -7.62 15.68
N ARG A 6 43.70 -8.45 16.58
CA ARG A 6 42.63 -8.21 17.58
C ARG A 6 43.19 -7.58 18.86
N HIS A 7 42.46 -6.69 19.54
CA HIS A 7 42.43 -6.49 21.01
C HIS A 7 41.18 -5.63 21.35
N HIS A 8 40.36 -5.87 22.38
CA HIS A 8 40.68 -6.05 23.80
C HIS A 8 39.70 -7.00 24.54
N GLN A 9 40.26 -7.80 25.46
CA GLN A 9 39.58 -8.48 26.56
C GLN A 9 39.45 -7.53 27.76
N TRP A 10 38.38 -7.68 28.56
CA TRP A 10 38.32 -7.18 29.94
C TRP A 10 38.48 -8.32 30.93
N ARG A 11 39.34 -8.07 31.93
CA ARG A 11 39.87 -9.01 32.92
C ARG A 11 39.18 -8.78 34.27
N LYS A 12 39.05 -9.85 35.06
CA LYS A 12 38.43 -9.92 36.38
C LYS A 12 39.50 -9.84 37.48
N GLY A 13 39.19 -9.09 38.54
CA GLY A 13 39.54 -9.41 39.94
C GLY A 13 40.71 -8.65 40.58
N GLU A 14 40.43 -8.02 41.74
CA GLU A 14 41.23 -8.20 42.96
C GLU A 14 40.43 -7.82 44.23
N LYS A 15 40.84 -8.38 45.36
CA LYS A 15 40.11 -8.66 46.62
C LYS A 15 41.05 -8.31 47.79
N HIS A 16 40.52 -7.86 48.94
CA HIS A 16 41.16 -7.87 50.29
C HIS A 16 40.11 -7.33 51.30
N THR A 17 39.90 -7.76 52.56
CA THR A 17 40.21 -8.91 53.47
C THR A 17 39.32 -8.66 54.73
N GLU A 18 38.61 -9.68 55.29
CA GLU A 18 38.76 -10.29 56.66
C GLU A 18 38.44 -9.34 57.85
N ASP A 19 37.69 -9.64 58.93
CA ASP A 19 37.27 -10.81 59.74
C ASP A 19 35.89 -10.48 60.40
N GLY A 20 35.08 -11.31 61.07
CA GLY A 20 35.11 -12.68 61.62
C GLY A 20 33.84 -12.89 62.50
N GLU A 21 33.43 -14.17 62.69
CA GLU A 21 32.71 -14.79 63.85
C GLU A 21 31.41 -14.11 64.40
N GLU A 22 30.36 -14.75 64.94
CA GLU A 22 29.96 -16.11 65.31
C GLU A 22 28.44 -16.10 65.58
N SER A 23 27.87 -17.30 65.74
CA SER A 23 26.47 -17.67 65.88
C SER A 23 25.72 -17.14 67.13
N GLN A 24 24.41 -16.87 67.04
CA GLN A 24 23.50 -17.14 68.16
C GLN A 24 22.02 -17.33 67.75
N THR A 25 21.54 -18.54 67.97
CA THR A 25 20.15 -18.99 68.11
C THR A 25 19.42 -18.29 69.26
N PHE A 26 18.13 -17.95 69.05
CA PHE A 26 17.15 -17.89 70.14
C PHE A 26 15.82 -18.56 69.73
N LEU A 27 15.45 -19.54 70.55
CA LEU A 27 14.22 -20.35 70.59
C LEU A 27 12.95 -19.48 70.67
N MET A 28 11.75 -19.91 70.23
CA MET A 28 10.93 -20.89 70.97
C MET A 28 9.69 -21.35 70.17
N GLU A 29 9.42 -22.65 70.21
CA GLU A 29 8.20 -23.38 69.79
C GLU A 29 6.94 -22.91 70.59
N PHE A 30 5.67 -23.25 70.40
CA PHE A 30 4.88 -24.34 69.80
C PHE A 30 3.43 -23.79 69.65
N ALA A 31 2.65 -24.25 68.65
CA ALA A 31 1.26 -24.69 68.86
C ALA A 31 0.57 -25.15 67.56
N ASN A 32 -0.23 -26.17 67.74
CA ASN A 32 -0.82 -27.09 66.76
C ASN A 32 -2.14 -26.59 66.14
N SER A 33 -2.49 -27.25 65.02
CA SER A 33 -3.87 -27.64 64.62
C SER A 33 -4.80 -26.60 63.97
N GLY A 34 -5.17 -26.89 62.72
CA GLY A 34 -6.32 -26.28 62.05
C GLY A 34 -6.41 -26.66 60.58
N TYR A 35 -7.07 -27.78 60.28
CA TYR A 35 -7.48 -28.16 58.93
C TYR A 35 -8.24 -27.03 58.23
N TYR A 36 -7.72 -26.51 57.12
CA TYR A 36 -8.53 -25.88 56.08
C TYR A 36 -8.09 -26.39 54.70
N LYS A 37 -8.94 -27.20 54.08
CA LYS A 37 -8.84 -27.60 52.66
C LYS A 37 -8.78 -26.33 51.81
N ARG A 38 -7.60 -25.98 51.31
CA ARG A 38 -7.45 -24.94 50.28
C ARG A 38 -7.65 -25.59 48.91
N THR A 39 -8.90 -25.69 48.47
CA THR A 39 -9.21 -26.03 47.07
C THR A 39 -8.69 -24.89 46.19
N SER A 40 -7.58 -25.11 45.49
CA SER A 40 -7.00 -24.11 44.60
C SER A 40 -7.87 -23.93 43.35
N PRO A 41 -8.42 -22.74 43.05
CA PRO A 41 -9.28 -22.50 41.89
C PRO A 41 -8.48 -22.34 40.57
N LYS A 42 -7.20 -22.71 40.55
CA LYS A 42 -6.29 -22.49 39.41
C LYS A 42 -6.67 -23.32 38.19
N LEU A 43 -7.16 -24.55 38.39
CA LEU A 43 -7.54 -25.43 37.29
C LEU A 43 -8.76 -24.88 36.54
N LEU A 44 -9.74 -24.35 37.27
CA LEU A 44 -10.97 -23.81 36.69
C LEU A 44 -10.68 -22.53 35.89
N TYR A 45 -9.79 -21.67 36.40
CA TYR A 45 -9.32 -20.49 35.66
C TYR A 45 -8.57 -20.85 34.37
N LEU A 46 -7.69 -21.86 34.41
CA LEU A 46 -6.99 -22.34 33.21
C LEU A 46 -7.94 -22.96 32.18
N LEU A 47 -8.96 -23.70 32.64
CA LEU A 47 -9.99 -24.25 31.76
C LEU A 47 -10.85 -23.15 31.12
N VAL A 48 -11.20 -22.10 31.87
CA VAL A 48 -11.94 -20.94 31.34
C VAL A 48 -11.10 -20.17 30.32
N LEU A 49 -9.81 -19.93 30.59
CA LEU A 49 -8.90 -19.30 29.62
C LEU A 49 -8.72 -20.15 28.36
N SER A 50 -8.59 -21.48 28.51
CA SER A 50 -8.52 -22.40 27.38
C SER A 50 -9.81 -22.38 26.58
N PHE A 51 -10.97 -22.35 27.24
CA PHE A 51 -12.27 -22.30 26.57
C PHE A 51 -12.48 -20.98 25.84
N LEU A 52 -12.08 -19.85 26.43
CA LEU A 52 -12.09 -18.53 25.80
C LEU A 52 -11.16 -18.51 24.58
N SER A 53 -9.93 -19.01 24.71
CA SER A 53 -8.97 -19.15 23.60
C SER A 53 -9.54 -20.00 22.46
N CYS A 54 -10.08 -21.17 22.76
CA CYS A 54 -10.72 -22.03 21.77
C CYS A 54 -11.92 -21.35 21.12
N SER A 55 -12.70 -20.58 21.88
CA SER A 55 -13.84 -19.83 21.35
C SER A 55 -13.40 -18.74 20.37
N PHE A 56 -12.31 -18.02 20.63
CA PHE A 56 -11.78 -17.02 19.68
C PHE A 56 -11.20 -17.64 18.40
N ILE A 57 -10.71 -18.89 18.46
CA ILE A 57 -10.18 -19.60 17.28
C ILE A 57 -11.30 -20.29 16.51
N LEU A 58 -12.30 -20.88 17.18
CA LEU A 58 -13.38 -21.65 16.55
C LEU A 58 -14.58 -20.79 16.15
N ALA A 59 -14.84 -19.65 16.81
CA ALA A 59 -15.94 -18.76 16.44
C ALA A 59 -15.82 -18.24 14.99
N PRO A 60 -14.64 -17.83 14.49
CA PRO A 60 -14.47 -17.47 13.08
C PRO A 60 -14.80 -18.63 12.12
N HIS A 61 -14.60 -19.88 12.52
CA HIS A 61 -14.85 -21.07 11.69
C HIS A 61 -16.29 -21.60 11.78
N LEU A 62 -17.01 -21.31 12.87
CA LEU A 62 -18.40 -21.71 13.07
C LEU A 62 -19.39 -20.62 12.59
N PHE A 63 -18.97 -19.36 12.64
CA PHE A 63 -19.73 -18.21 12.15
C PHE A 63 -19.21 -17.68 10.81
N SER A 64 -18.29 -18.38 10.14
CA SER A 64 -18.00 -18.18 8.71
C SER A 64 -19.17 -18.68 7.83
N THR A 65 -20.36 -18.17 8.09
CA THR A 65 -21.26 -17.80 7.00
C THR A 65 -20.66 -16.57 6.37
N ASN A 66 -20.15 -16.71 5.15
CA ASN A 66 -19.68 -15.65 4.24
C ASN A 66 -20.14 -14.24 4.64
N THR A 67 -19.40 -13.59 5.54
CA THR A 67 -19.52 -12.15 5.73
C THR A 67 -18.71 -11.54 4.60
N THR A 68 -19.29 -11.54 3.41
CA THR A 68 -18.94 -10.58 2.38
C THR A 68 -18.97 -9.21 3.06
N PHE A 69 -17.83 -8.53 3.09
CA PHE A 69 -17.72 -7.12 3.45
C PHE A 69 -18.57 -6.32 2.43
N SER A 70 -19.87 -6.28 2.67
CA SER A 70 -20.89 -5.76 1.77
C SER A 70 -21.09 -4.27 2.01
N LEU A 71 -20.00 -3.50 2.04
CA LEU A 71 -20.07 -2.06 2.28
C LEU A 71 -19.57 -1.18 1.14
N LEU A 72 -19.03 -1.70 0.02
CA LEU A 72 -18.64 -0.84 -1.11
C LEU A 72 -18.79 -1.44 -2.53
N TYR A 73 -19.53 -2.54 -2.73
CA TYR A 73 -19.78 -3.03 -4.09
C TYR A 73 -21.17 -3.67 -4.19
N SER A 74 -22.16 -2.86 -4.57
CA SER A 74 -23.44 -3.38 -5.03
C SER A 74 -23.22 -4.09 -6.36
N THR A 75 -23.11 -5.42 -6.31
CA THR A 75 -23.18 -6.28 -7.48
C THR A 75 -24.53 -6.10 -8.16
N MET A 76 -24.53 -5.64 -9.41
CA MET A 76 -25.67 -5.70 -10.32
C MET A 76 -26.22 -7.14 -10.36
N VAL A 77 -27.40 -7.33 -9.80
CA VAL A 77 -28.30 -8.41 -10.18
C VAL A 77 -29.38 -7.75 -11.02
N GLU A 78 -29.40 -8.07 -12.31
CA GLU A 78 -30.51 -7.71 -13.19
C GLU A 78 -31.79 -8.27 -12.59
N ASN A 79 -32.65 -7.38 -12.09
CA ASN A 79 -34.05 -7.69 -11.93
C ASN A 79 -34.84 -6.48 -12.41
N GLU A 80 -35.64 -6.70 -13.45
CA GLU A 80 -36.46 -5.68 -14.08
C GLU A 80 -37.45 -5.08 -13.08
N GLY A 81 -37.57 -3.75 -13.12
CA GLY A 81 -38.71 -3.02 -12.60
C GLY A 81 -38.64 -2.63 -11.11
N LEU A 82 -38.06 -1.47 -10.83
CA LEU A 82 -38.81 -0.29 -10.35
C LEU A 82 -37.82 0.86 -10.11
N ALA A 83 -38.08 2.00 -10.74
CA ALA A 83 -37.34 3.23 -10.52
C ALA A 83 -37.51 3.71 -9.06
N ALA A 84 -36.47 3.52 -8.26
CA ALA A 84 -36.24 4.29 -7.06
C ALA A 84 -34.88 4.98 -7.23
N GLU A 85 -34.92 6.30 -7.32
CA GLU A 85 -33.78 7.20 -7.40
C GLU A 85 -32.98 7.09 -6.09
N MET A 86 -32.09 6.10 -6.02
CA MET A 86 -31.09 5.98 -4.98
C MET A 86 -29.84 6.65 -5.53
N ASP A 87 -29.38 7.70 -4.87
CA ASP A 87 -28.14 8.39 -5.20
C ASP A 87 -26.97 7.44 -4.92
N VAL A 88 -26.72 6.54 -5.86
CA VAL A 88 -25.55 5.68 -5.87
C VAL A 88 -24.40 6.64 -6.10
N ASN A 89 -23.59 6.88 -5.07
CA ASN A 89 -22.34 7.61 -5.17
C ASN A 89 -21.39 6.84 -6.11
N ILE A 90 -21.57 7.00 -7.41
CA ILE A 90 -20.71 6.44 -8.44
C ILE A 90 -19.39 7.21 -8.37
N PRO A 91 -18.24 6.53 -8.19
CA PRO A 91 -16.95 7.22 -8.18
C PRO A 91 -16.72 7.98 -9.48
N LEU A 92 -16.24 9.22 -9.40
CA LEU A 92 -16.19 10.18 -10.51
C LEU A 92 -15.46 9.64 -11.76
N CYS A 93 -14.43 8.81 -11.56
CA CYS A 93 -13.62 8.23 -12.64
C CYS A 93 -13.91 6.74 -12.93
N SER A 94 -15.04 6.19 -12.46
CA SER A 94 -15.36 4.75 -12.58
C SER A 94 -15.65 4.25 -14.00
N SER A 95 -16.13 5.13 -14.90
CA SER A 95 -16.53 4.76 -16.27
C SER A 95 -15.91 5.67 -17.34
N ILE A 96 -14.58 5.83 -17.30
CA ILE A 96 -13.87 6.64 -18.31
C ILE A 96 -13.62 5.86 -19.62
N SER A 97 -13.71 6.57 -20.74
CA SER A 97 -13.40 6.05 -22.08
C SER A 97 -11.89 6.02 -22.34
N ASN A 98 -11.47 5.25 -23.35
CA ASN A 98 -10.08 5.27 -23.81
C ASN A 98 -9.70 6.68 -24.30
N GLY A 99 -8.47 7.10 -24.03
CA GLY A 99 -7.98 8.45 -24.29
C GLY A 99 -8.34 9.45 -23.18
N THR A 100 -8.86 9.03 -22.04
CA THR A 100 -9.23 9.95 -20.94
C THR A 100 -8.22 9.93 -19.80
N LEU A 101 -7.92 11.12 -19.28
CA LEU A 101 -7.28 11.36 -17.98
C LEU A 101 -8.37 11.94 -17.07
N CYS A 102 -8.52 11.40 -15.86
CA CYS A 102 -9.52 11.84 -14.89
C CYS A 102 -8.92 11.78 -13.49
N CYS A 103 -9.02 12.87 -12.73
CA CYS A 103 -8.58 12.92 -11.35
C CYS A 103 -9.74 13.28 -10.41
N ASP A 104 -10.07 12.38 -9.49
CA ASP A 104 -10.98 12.62 -8.38
C ASP A 104 -10.18 13.12 -7.16
N ARG A 105 -10.38 14.40 -6.83
CA ARG A 105 -9.76 15.06 -5.67
C ARG A 105 -10.74 15.33 -4.53
N SER A 106 -11.94 14.77 -4.59
CA SER A 106 -13.01 15.02 -3.60
C SER A 106 -12.69 14.43 -2.23
N SER A 107 -11.93 13.33 -2.21
CA SER A 107 -11.53 12.67 -0.97
C SER A 107 -10.53 13.53 -0.20
N ILE A 108 -10.74 13.59 1.11
CA ILE A 108 -9.77 14.18 2.03
C ILE A 108 -8.52 13.30 2.15
N ARG A 109 -8.64 11.99 1.85
CA ARG A 109 -7.60 11.00 2.15
C ARG A 109 -6.54 10.86 1.07
N SER A 110 -6.92 10.99 -0.19
CA SER A 110 -6.02 10.79 -1.34
C SER A 110 -6.67 11.41 -2.56
N ASP A 111 -5.84 11.76 -3.54
CA ASP A 111 -6.31 11.97 -4.90
C ASP A 111 -6.31 10.61 -5.62
N ILE A 112 -7.22 10.42 -6.57
CA ILE A 112 -7.26 9.22 -7.41
C ILE A 112 -7.29 9.67 -8.86
N CYS A 113 -6.25 9.35 -9.63
CA CYS A 113 -6.15 9.67 -11.04
C CYS A 113 -6.15 8.39 -11.89
N VAL A 114 -6.98 8.35 -12.93
CA VAL A 114 -7.08 7.24 -13.87
C VAL A 114 -6.68 7.73 -15.27
N MET A 115 -5.79 7.01 -15.94
CA MET A 115 -5.49 7.17 -17.36
C MET A 115 -5.82 5.87 -18.09
N LYS A 116 -6.54 5.94 -19.21
CA LYS A 116 -6.94 4.76 -19.98
C LYS A 116 -6.65 4.95 -21.45
N GLY A 117 -5.98 4.00 -22.11
CA GLY A 117 -5.60 4.11 -23.53
C GLY A 117 -4.14 3.75 -23.77
N ASP A 118 -3.48 4.47 -24.69
CA ASP A 118 -2.03 4.36 -24.89
C ASP A 118 -1.31 5.18 -23.81
N VAL A 119 -1.00 4.51 -22.69
CA VAL A 119 -0.30 5.10 -21.55
C VAL A 119 1.17 4.70 -21.62
N ARG A 120 2.08 5.66 -21.51
CA ARG A 120 3.51 5.43 -21.53
C ARG A 120 4.19 6.11 -20.35
N THR A 121 5.09 5.42 -19.68
CA THR A 121 5.79 5.93 -18.51
C THR A 121 7.20 6.36 -18.89
N HIS A 122 7.73 7.36 -18.21
CA HIS A 122 9.13 7.77 -18.32
C HIS A 122 9.65 8.09 -16.92
N SER A 123 10.39 7.14 -16.36
CA SER A 123 10.88 7.17 -14.98
C SER A 123 11.82 8.35 -14.70
N ALA A 124 12.75 8.65 -15.61
CA ALA A 124 13.75 9.70 -15.42
C ALA A 124 13.15 11.11 -15.20
N SER A 125 11.93 11.37 -15.69
CA SER A 125 11.22 12.64 -15.50
C SER A 125 10.00 12.53 -14.59
N SER A 126 9.81 11.39 -13.90
CA SER A 126 8.63 11.09 -13.09
C SER A 126 7.31 11.38 -13.84
N SER A 127 7.26 11.05 -15.13
CA SER A 127 6.17 11.44 -16.01
C SER A 127 5.46 10.24 -16.60
N ILE A 128 4.16 10.39 -16.78
CA ILE A 128 3.27 9.43 -17.41
C ILE A 128 2.52 10.18 -18.51
N PHE A 129 2.55 9.64 -19.72
CA PHE A 129 1.96 10.22 -20.92
C PHE A 129 0.75 9.40 -21.36
N LEU A 130 -0.33 10.08 -21.72
CA LEU A 130 -1.48 9.48 -22.41
C LEU A 130 -1.57 10.05 -23.82
N TYR A 131 -1.49 9.19 -24.83
CA TYR A 131 -1.63 9.60 -26.23
C TYR A 131 -3.08 9.47 -26.68
N ARG A 132 -3.68 10.59 -27.09
CA ARG A 132 -5.06 10.65 -27.61
C ARG A 132 -5.04 10.55 -29.13
N SER A 133 -5.70 9.51 -29.66
CA SER A 133 -5.91 9.35 -31.11
C SER A 133 -6.81 10.45 -31.67
N LYS A 134 -6.62 10.74 -32.96
CA LYS A 134 -7.29 11.81 -33.70
C LYS A 134 -8.77 11.52 -34.01
N ASP A 135 -9.22 10.28 -33.83
CA ASP A 135 -10.56 9.86 -34.24
C ASP A 135 -11.64 10.20 -33.19
N GLY A 136 -12.22 11.39 -33.34
CA GLY A 136 -13.67 11.51 -33.54
C GLY A 136 -14.63 11.45 -32.33
N SER A 137 -14.37 12.12 -31.21
CA SER A 137 -15.45 12.47 -30.24
C SER A 137 -15.01 13.46 -29.14
N SER A 138 -14.67 14.69 -29.51
CA SER A 138 -15.05 15.89 -28.73
C SER A 138 -14.68 17.14 -29.52
N LEU A 139 -15.47 17.40 -30.56
CA LEU A 139 -15.48 18.68 -31.24
C LEU A 139 -16.36 19.64 -30.43
N LYS A 140 -15.94 20.00 -29.21
CA LYS A 140 -16.49 21.15 -28.48
C LYS A 140 -15.42 21.85 -27.65
N ASN A 141 -15.08 23.05 -28.14
CA ASN A 141 -14.39 24.17 -27.48
C ASN A 141 -12.85 23.99 -27.41
N TYR A 142 -11.98 24.80 -28.02
CA TYR A 142 -12.04 26.22 -28.39
C TYR A 142 -11.25 26.51 -29.68
N VAL A 143 -11.71 27.53 -30.39
CA VAL A 143 -11.00 28.24 -31.45
C VAL A 143 -9.82 29.00 -30.84
N ALA A 144 -8.58 28.62 -31.19
CA ALA A 144 -7.34 29.41 -31.25
C ALA A 144 -6.16 28.40 -31.17
N GLY A 145 -5.15 28.37 -32.02
CA GLY A 145 -4.75 29.27 -33.07
C GLY A 145 -3.71 28.57 -33.97
N VAL A 146 -3.22 29.36 -34.91
CA VAL A 146 -2.39 29.02 -36.05
C VAL A 146 -0.95 28.72 -35.61
N VAL A 147 -0.43 27.53 -36.01
CA VAL A 147 0.97 27.16 -36.30
C VAL A 147 2.01 27.25 -35.17
N GLU A 148 2.64 26.11 -34.83
CA GLU A 148 4.08 25.86 -35.05
C GLU A 148 4.34 24.34 -35.20
N GLU A 149 5.12 23.98 -36.22
CA GLU A 149 5.64 22.62 -36.43
C GLU A 149 6.76 22.36 -35.41
N GLY A 150 6.57 21.39 -34.51
CA GLY A 150 7.67 20.84 -33.70
C GLY A 150 7.34 20.54 -32.24
N GLU A 151 6.27 21.09 -31.69
CA GLU A 151 5.89 20.85 -30.29
C GLU A 151 4.69 19.89 -30.23
N THR A 152 4.87 18.75 -29.56
CA THR A 152 3.73 17.87 -29.25
C THR A 152 2.77 18.63 -28.34
N GLU A 153 1.62 19.05 -28.85
CA GLU A 153 0.62 19.80 -28.10
C GLU A 153 0.22 19.03 -26.82
N GLU A 154 0.59 19.58 -25.66
CA GLU A 154 0.13 19.14 -24.35
C GLU A 154 -1.31 19.59 -24.15
N LEU A 155 -2.21 18.62 -23.97
CA LEU A 155 -3.65 18.86 -23.90
C LEU A 155 -4.13 19.04 -22.45
N GLU A 156 -3.50 18.34 -21.52
CA GLU A 156 -3.87 18.31 -20.11
C GLU A 156 -2.66 17.91 -19.28
N HIS A 157 -2.46 18.55 -18.13
CA HIS A 157 -1.37 18.27 -17.22
C HIS A 157 -1.86 18.29 -15.78
N GLU A 158 -1.75 17.14 -15.12
CA GLU A 158 -2.08 16.95 -13.72
C GLU A 158 -0.83 16.57 -12.93
N LYS A 159 -0.80 17.01 -11.67
CA LYS A 159 0.25 16.71 -10.69
C LYS A 159 -0.34 15.91 -9.54
N VAL A 160 0.22 14.75 -9.26
CA VAL A 160 -0.27 13.88 -8.18
C VAL A 160 0.88 13.36 -7.35
N LYS A 161 0.62 13.18 -6.05
CA LYS A 161 1.51 12.50 -5.12
C LYS A 161 0.76 11.24 -4.68
N PRO A 162 1.14 10.04 -5.15
CA PRO A 162 0.34 8.83 -5.01
C PRO A 162 0.52 8.21 -3.60
N TYR A 163 0.19 9.00 -2.59
CA TYR A 163 0.30 8.67 -1.17
C TYR A 163 -1.00 9.05 -0.47
N THR A 164 -1.42 8.23 0.48
CA THR A 164 -2.59 8.52 1.29
C THR A 164 -2.27 9.56 2.36
N ARG A 165 -3.27 10.05 3.10
CA ARG A 165 -3.13 11.17 4.06
C ARG A 165 -2.86 12.52 3.40
N LYS A 166 -3.50 12.78 2.26
CA LYS A 166 -3.51 14.08 1.57
C LYS A 166 -3.72 15.29 2.50
N TRP A 167 -4.45 15.12 3.61
CA TRP A 167 -4.67 16.17 4.61
C TRP A 167 -3.40 16.60 5.39
N GLU A 168 -2.33 15.80 5.40
CA GLU A 168 -1.08 16.09 6.13
C GLU A 168 -0.03 16.73 5.23
N LYS A 169 -0.13 18.04 5.07
CA LYS A 169 0.74 18.81 4.17
C LYS A 169 2.23 18.54 4.39
N SER A 170 2.71 18.52 5.62
CA SER A 170 4.14 18.31 5.92
C SER A 170 4.66 16.94 5.48
N VAL A 171 3.81 15.91 5.52
CA VAL A 171 4.16 14.57 5.04
C VAL A 171 4.07 14.54 3.52
N MET A 172 3.01 15.10 2.95
CA MET A 172 2.85 15.19 1.49
C MET A 172 4.01 15.96 0.84
N ASP A 173 4.58 16.98 1.50
CA ASP A 173 5.74 17.73 1.00
C ASP A 173 6.98 16.85 0.79
N THR A 174 7.11 15.71 1.48
CA THR A 174 8.22 14.76 1.32
C THR A 174 7.96 13.66 0.28
N ILE A 175 6.73 13.55 -0.24
CA ILE A 175 6.36 12.51 -1.22
C ILE A 175 6.74 12.96 -2.63
N ASP A 176 7.34 12.06 -3.39
CA ASP A 176 7.66 12.26 -4.81
C ASP A 176 6.39 12.55 -5.65
N GLU A 177 6.49 13.55 -6.53
CA GLU A 177 5.40 13.99 -7.42
C GLU A 177 5.48 13.29 -8.78
N LEU A 178 4.34 12.80 -9.27
CA LEU A 178 4.13 12.31 -10.62
C LEU A 178 3.48 13.37 -11.50
N GLN A 179 3.99 13.49 -12.72
CA GLN A 179 3.39 14.29 -13.79
C GLN A 179 2.52 13.39 -14.66
N LEU A 180 1.23 13.69 -14.77
CA LEU A 180 0.30 13.02 -15.68
C LEU A 180 -0.01 13.95 -16.85
N ILE A 181 0.39 13.58 -18.05
CA ILE A 181 0.39 14.47 -19.20
C ILE A 181 -0.37 13.83 -20.36
N ALA A 182 -1.50 14.41 -20.75
CA ALA A 182 -2.20 14.00 -21.97
C ALA A 182 -1.62 14.75 -23.18
N LYS A 183 -1.23 14.01 -24.20
CA LYS A 183 -0.67 14.53 -25.45
C LYS A 183 -1.53 14.11 -26.62
N LYS A 184 -1.52 14.95 -27.64
CA LYS A 184 -2.08 14.59 -28.95
C LYS A 184 -1.16 13.62 -29.65
N ASP A 185 -1.71 12.54 -30.20
CA ASP A 185 -0.92 11.61 -31.00
C ASP A 185 -0.49 12.29 -32.31
N THR A 186 0.82 12.49 -32.46
CA THR A 186 1.43 12.94 -33.71
C THR A 186 2.01 11.71 -34.42
N LEU A 187 1.42 11.37 -35.56
CA LEU A 187 1.91 10.34 -36.48
C LEU A 187 3.42 10.52 -36.70
N GLY A 188 4.24 9.70 -36.03
CA GLY A 188 5.70 9.75 -36.12
C GLY A 188 6.46 9.81 -34.79
N MET A 189 5.81 10.13 -33.66
CA MET A 189 6.45 10.10 -32.33
C MET A 189 6.15 8.80 -31.57
N TYR A 190 6.46 7.66 -32.20
CA TYR A 190 6.57 6.41 -31.47
C TYR A 190 7.87 6.42 -30.68
N HIS A 191 7.84 7.01 -29.48
CA HIS A 191 8.87 6.71 -28.48
C HIS A 191 8.90 5.19 -28.28
N GLN A 192 10.02 4.56 -28.67
CA GLN A 192 10.23 3.14 -28.43
C GLN A 192 10.14 2.92 -26.92
N CYS A 193 9.22 2.05 -26.51
CA CYS A 193 9.16 1.58 -25.14
C CYS A 193 10.11 0.39 -25.02
N ASP A 194 10.88 0.35 -23.94
CA ASP A 194 11.76 -0.76 -23.61
C ASP A 194 10.95 -2.00 -23.23
N VAL A 195 9.79 -1.77 -22.59
CA VAL A 195 8.90 -2.81 -22.09
C VAL A 195 7.45 -2.49 -22.43
N GLN A 196 6.67 -3.52 -22.75
CA GLN A 196 5.23 -3.39 -22.99
C GLN A 196 4.48 -4.35 -22.06
N HIS A 197 3.44 -3.83 -21.40
CA HIS A 197 2.57 -4.61 -20.53
C HIS A 197 1.12 -4.52 -20.99
N ASP A 198 0.48 -5.69 -21.07
CA ASP A 198 -0.93 -5.83 -21.43
C ASP A 198 -1.91 -5.73 -20.24
N VAL A 199 -1.40 -5.36 -19.07
CA VAL A 199 -2.16 -5.25 -17.82
C VAL A 199 -2.12 -3.82 -17.28
N PRO A 200 -3.10 -3.41 -16.46
CA PRO A 200 -3.07 -2.12 -15.77
C PRO A 200 -1.86 -2.00 -14.84
N ALA A 201 -1.44 -0.77 -14.57
CA ALA A 201 -0.53 -0.46 -13.47
C ALA A 201 -1.20 0.40 -12.39
N VAL A 202 -0.82 0.17 -11.14
CA VAL A 202 -1.18 0.99 -9.98
C VAL A 202 0.09 1.62 -9.43
N PHE A 203 0.12 2.94 -9.41
CA PHE A 203 1.22 3.74 -8.88
C PHE A 203 0.92 4.10 -7.42
N PHE A 204 1.91 3.94 -6.55
CA PHE A 204 1.83 4.34 -5.15
C PHE A 204 3.22 4.66 -4.59
N SER A 205 3.29 5.47 -3.55
CA SER A 205 4.53 5.80 -2.84
C SER A 205 4.64 5.04 -1.52
N THR A 206 5.85 4.57 -1.20
CA THR A 206 6.26 4.09 0.13
C THR A 206 7.10 5.12 0.89
N GLY A 207 6.80 6.40 0.73
CA GLY A 207 7.40 7.49 1.51
C GLY A 207 6.67 7.77 2.82
N GLY A 208 6.81 9.00 3.33
CA GLY A 208 6.03 9.50 4.45
C GLY A 208 6.22 8.71 5.76
N TYR A 209 5.18 8.02 6.23
CA TYR A 209 5.19 7.25 7.48
C TYR A 209 5.63 5.78 7.32
N THR A 210 6.16 5.43 6.15
CA THR A 210 6.74 4.12 5.90
C THR A 210 7.77 3.73 6.96
N GLY A 211 7.71 2.48 7.42
CA GLY A 211 8.47 1.91 8.52
C GLY A 211 7.61 1.51 9.72
N ASN A 212 6.45 2.16 9.91
CA ASN A 212 5.52 1.84 10.97
C ASN A 212 4.40 0.92 10.49
N VAL A 213 4.28 -0.28 11.08
CA VAL A 213 3.30 -1.31 10.69
C VAL A 213 1.87 -0.78 10.59
N TYR A 214 1.42 0.07 11.50
CA TYR A 214 0.05 0.62 11.43
C TYR A 214 -0.17 1.44 10.16
N HIS A 215 0.80 2.26 9.78
CA HIS A 215 0.74 3.06 8.56
C HIS A 215 0.88 2.19 7.31
N GLU A 216 1.76 1.19 7.33
CA GLU A 216 1.91 0.27 6.20
C GLU A 216 0.60 -0.43 5.84
N PHE A 217 -0.15 -0.87 6.84
CA PHE A 217 -1.44 -1.50 6.60
C PHE A 217 -2.53 -0.50 6.18
N ASN A 218 -2.71 0.60 6.91
CA ASN A 218 -3.85 1.51 6.67
C ASN A 218 -3.65 2.47 5.50
N ASP A 219 -2.40 2.86 5.25
CA ASP A 219 -2.04 3.93 4.34
C ASP A 219 -1.38 3.38 3.05
N GLY A 220 -0.94 2.11 3.05
CA GLY A 220 -0.35 1.43 1.88
C GLY A 220 -1.10 0.15 1.46
N ILE A 221 -0.95 -0.95 2.20
CA ILE A 221 -1.41 -2.30 1.82
C ILE A 221 -2.93 -2.40 1.64
N MET A 222 -3.73 -1.84 2.57
CA MET A 222 -5.19 -1.90 2.48
C MET A 222 -5.74 -1.11 1.28
N PRO A 223 -5.31 0.14 1.02
CA PRO A 223 -5.64 0.83 -0.22
C PRO A 223 -5.27 0.03 -1.47
N LEU A 224 -4.06 -0.55 -1.51
CA LEU A 224 -3.64 -1.39 -2.64
C LEU A 224 -4.56 -2.58 -2.86
N TYR A 225 -4.92 -3.32 -1.80
CA TYR A 225 -5.86 -4.43 -1.89
C TYR A 225 -7.20 -4.00 -2.48
N ILE A 226 -7.82 -2.95 -1.92
CA ILE A 226 -9.13 -2.44 -2.35
C ILE A 226 -9.09 -2.06 -3.83
N THR A 227 -8.05 -1.33 -4.20
CA THR A 227 -7.83 -0.84 -5.56
C THR A 227 -7.58 -1.96 -6.56
N SER A 228 -6.83 -3.00 -6.17
CA SER A 228 -6.29 -3.97 -7.13
C SER A 228 -7.06 -5.28 -7.21
N GLN A 229 -7.85 -5.64 -6.18
CA GLN A 229 -8.45 -6.98 -6.08
C GLN A 229 -9.29 -7.38 -7.30
N HIS A 230 -9.98 -6.41 -7.92
CA HIS A 230 -10.86 -6.65 -9.06
C HIS A 230 -10.09 -7.03 -10.34
N PHE A 231 -8.79 -6.76 -10.41
CA PHE A 231 -7.93 -7.20 -11.51
C PHE A 231 -7.52 -8.68 -11.39
N ASN A 232 -7.87 -9.37 -10.30
CA ASN A 232 -7.56 -10.78 -10.08
C ASN A 232 -6.06 -11.08 -10.33
N LYS A 233 -5.20 -10.32 -9.64
CA LYS A 233 -3.73 -10.37 -9.73
C LYS A 233 -3.12 -9.90 -11.07
N LYS A 234 -3.93 -9.51 -12.06
CA LYS A 234 -3.48 -9.00 -13.36
C LYS A 234 -3.25 -7.49 -13.34
N VAL A 235 -2.31 -7.04 -12.53
CA VAL A 235 -2.01 -5.62 -12.31
C VAL A 235 -0.57 -5.46 -11.89
N ILE A 236 0.13 -4.46 -12.38
CA ILE A 236 1.52 -4.19 -12.00
C ILE A 236 1.53 -3.11 -10.92
N PHE A 237 2.30 -3.33 -9.87
CA PHE A 237 2.55 -2.34 -8.84
C PHE A 237 3.81 -1.54 -9.17
N VAL A 238 3.66 -0.24 -9.34
CA VAL A 238 4.77 0.67 -9.65
C VAL A 238 4.97 1.59 -8.45
N MET A 239 6.17 1.53 -7.88
CA MET A 239 6.46 2.11 -6.58
C MET A 239 7.30 3.38 -6.73
N LEU A 240 6.83 4.45 -6.10
CA LEU A 240 7.61 5.62 -5.77
C LEU A 240 8.22 5.44 -4.38
N ASP A 241 9.31 6.16 -4.11
CA ASP A 241 10.02 6.09 -2.82
C ASP A 241 10.38 4.64 -2.43
N TYR A 242 10.90 3.87 -3.39
CA TYR A 242 11.14 2.44 -3.24
C TYR A 242 12.20 2.13 -2.18
N HIS A 243 11.93 1.10 -1.38
CA HIS A 243 12.83 0.65 -0.33
C HIS A 243 12.97 -0.88 -0.32
N ASN A 244 14.20 -1.38 -0.54
CA ASN A 244 14.50 -2.82 -0.50
C ASN A 244 14.03 -3.50 0.79
N TRP A 245 14.20 -2.86 1.95
CA TRP A 245 13.78 -3.43 3.24
C TRP A 245 12.25 -3.57 3.35
N TRP A 246 11.49 -2.69 2.69
CA TRP A 246 10.04 -2.74 2.66
C TRP A 246 9.57 -3.94 1.84
N ILE A 247 10.21 -4.17 0.69
CA ILE A 247 9.93 -5.33 -0.18
C ILE A 247 10.32 -6.63 0.49
N MET A 248 11.43 -6.67 1.21
CA MET A 248 11.81 -7.83 2.03
C MET A 248 10.76 -8.18 3.09
N LYS A 249 9.97 -7.20 3.55
CA LYS A 249 8.97 -7.38 4.61
C LYS A 249 7.57 -7.67 4.06
N TYR A 250 7.18 -7.02 2.97
CA TYR A 250 5.80 -7.05 2.45
C TYR A 250 5.68 -7.61 1.03
N GLY A 251 6.78 -8.01 0.40
CA GLY A 251 6.79 -8.59 -0.96
C GLY A 251 5.89 -9.82 -1.09
N ASP A 252 5.85 -10.68 -0.06
CA ASP A 252 4.93 -11.83 -0.03
C ASP A 252 3.46 -11.39 -0.07
N ILE A 253 3.10 -10.29 0.61
CA ILE A 253 1.75 -9.73 0.55
C ILE A 253 1.46 -9.21 -0.85
N LEU A 254 2.38 -8.44 -1.45
CA LEU A 254 2.22 -7.94 -2.81
C LEU A 254 2.06 -9.09 -3.83
N SER A 255 2.75 -10.21 -3.64
CA SER A 255 2.62 -11.40 -4.50
C SER A 255 1.23 -12.07 -4.44
N GLN A 256 0.46 -11.79 -3.38
CA GLN A 256 -0.95 -12.21 -3.30
C GLN A 256 -1.88 -11.27 -4.05
N LEU A 257 -1.46 -10.02 -4.27
CA LEU A 257 -2.24 -8.98 -4.94
C LEU A 257 -1.91 -8.87 -6.44
N SER A 258 -0.72 -9.32 -6.86
CA SER A 258 -0.25 -9.27 -8.24
C SER A 258 0.56 -10.51 -8.61
N ASP A 259 0.43 -10.96 -9.86
CA ASP A 259 1.29 -12.01 -10.45
C ASP A 259 2.58 -11.42 -11.06
N TYR A 260 2.77 -10.11 -10.98
CA TYR A 260 3.92 -9.38 -11.52
C TYR A 260 4.80 -8.83 -10.39
N PRO A 261 6.14 -8.81 -10.56
CA PRO A 261 7.01 -8.18 -9.58
C PRO A 261 6.74 -6.67 -9.52
N PRO A 262 6.83 -6.06 -8.32
CA PRO A 262 6.75 -4.61 -8.19
C PRO A 262 7.95 -3.93 -8.86
N ILE A 263 7.72 -2.76 -9.44
CA ILE A 263 8.71 -1.97 -10.18
C ILE A 263 9.17 -0.78 -9.33
N ASP A 264 10.48 -0.53 -9.27
CA ASP A 264 11.05 0.70 -8.67
C ASP A 264 11.07 1.82 -9.72
N PHE A 265 10.08 2.71 -9.65
CA PHE A 265 9.93 3.76 -10.66
C PHE A 265 11.05 4.81 -10.61
N SER A 266 11.53 5.15 -9.42
CA SER A 266 12.55 6.18 -9.24
C SER A 266 13.97 5.64 -9.48
N GLY A 267 14.19 4.35 -9.21
CA GLY A 267 15.47 3.66 -9.41
C GLY A 267 15.73 3.24 -10.84
N ASP A 268 14.71 2.81 -11.58
CA ASP A 268 14.84 2.28 -12.95
C ASP A 268 14.81 3.41 -13.99
N LYS A 269 15.83 4.27 -13.98
CA LYS A 269 15.91 5.52 -14.79
C LYS A 269 15.89 5.33 -16.31
N GLU A 270 16.04 4.10 -16.79
CA GLU A 270 15.99 3.78 -18.22
C GLU A 270 14.65 3.14 -18.64
N LEU A 271 13.71 2.97 -17.70
CA LEU A 271 12.45 2.29 -17.99
C LEU A 271 11.44 3.21 -18.68
N THR A 272 11.24 3.00 -19.98
CA THR A 272 10.06 3.45 -20.71
C THR A 272 9.11 2.28 -20.92
N ALA A 273 7.94 2.31 -20.27
CA ALA A 273 6.96 1.21 -20.35
C ALA A 273 5.64 1.66 -20.99
N SER A 274 5.06 0.81 -21.83
CA SER A 274 3.69 0.98 -22.35
C SER A 274 2.70 0.15 -21.52
N LEU A 275 1.58 0.78 -21.16
CA LEU A 275 0.52 0.26 -20.30
C LEU A 275 -0.85 0.46 -20.95
N ARG A 276 -1.81 -0.44 -20.69
CA ARG A 276 -3.21 -0.29 -21.17
C ARG A 276 -4.01 0.73 -20.37
N SER A 277 -3.72 0.84 -19.08
CA SER A 277 -4.36 1.77 -18.17
C SER A 277 -3.53 1.94 -16.92
N LEU A 278 -3.75 3.05 -16.24
CA LEU A 278 -3.02 3.45 -15.06
C LEU A 278 -3.97 4.03 -14.02
N LEU A 279 -3.69 3.71 -12.77
CA LEU A 279 -4.28 4.33 -11.60
C LEU A 279 -3.17 4.86 -10.69
N ALA A 280 -3.26 6.12 -10.26
CA ALA A 280 -2.31 6.78 -9.37
C ALA A 280 -3.02 7.50 -8.22
#